data_AF-A0A350D054-F1
#
_entry.id   AF-A0A350D054-F1
#
_cell.length_a   1.000
_cell.length_b   1.000
_cell.length_c   1.000
_cell.angle_alpha   90.00
_cell.angle_beta   90.00
_cell.angle_gamma   90.00
#
_symmetry.space_group_name_H-M   'P 1'
#
loop_
_entity.id
_entity.type
_entity.pdbx_description
1 polymer ?
#
loop_
_entity_poly.entity_id
_entity_poly.type
_entity_poly.pdbx_seq_one_letter_code
_entity_poly.pdbx_strand_id
1 'polypeptide(L)'
;MEGSLATLMLLSLNRLSFSMDTEEVFPQGVASADPTHTGAILWTRINPKVHERMKKDLILQISEDMDFKRLVFSGRLPWDRI
;
A
#
# COMPACT_ATOMS: atom_id res chain seq x y z
N MET A 1 33.78 -13.59 -5.61
CA MET A 1 32.33 -13.80 -5.38
C MET A 1 31.83 -12.76 -4.37
N GLU A 2 31.81 -11.47 -4.72
CA GLU A 2 31.54 -10.39 -3.74
C GLU A 2 30.36 -9.49 -4.10
N GLY A 3 29.85 -9.55 -5.34
CA GLY A 3 28.71 -8.73 -5.80
C GLY A 3 27.32 -9.20 -5.32
N SER A 4 27.22 -10.40 -4.75
CA SER A 4 25.92 -10.99 -4.35
C SER A 4 25.42 -10.44 -3.02
N LEU A 5 26.30 -10.30 -2.02
CA LEU A 5 25.92 -9.77 -0.70
C LEU A 5 25.56 -8.29 -0.75
N ALA A 6 26.33 -7.46 -1.49
CA ALA A 6 26.02 -6.04 -1.62
C ALA A 6 24.65 -5.81 -2.28
N THR A 7 24.33 -6.60 -3.32
CA THR A 7 23.03 -6.54 -4.00
C THR A 7 21.89 -7.04 -3.10
N LEU A 8 22.10 -8.12 -2.35
CA LEU A 8 21.13 -8.62 -1.36
C LEU A 8 20.91 -7.62 -0.21
N MET A 9 21.96 -6.93 0.25
CA MET A 9 21.85 -5.87 1.26
C MET A 9 21.13 -4.64 0.70
N LEU A 10 21.37 -4.27 -0.56
CA LEU A 10 20.69 -3.15 -1.20
C LEU A 10 19.18 -3.44 -1.39
N LEU A 11 18.85 -4.69 -1.76
CA LEU A 11 17.46 -5.15 -1.84
C LEU A 11 16.78 -5.21 -0.46
N SER A 12 17.50 -5.61 0.59
CA SER A 12 16.94 -5.67 1.96
C SER A 12 16.75 -4.27 2.55
N LEU A 13 17.70 -3.35 2.36
CA LEU A 13 17.60 -1.96 2.80
C LEU A 13 16.44 -1.24 2.12
N ASN A 14 16.25 -1.42 0.80
CA ASN A 14 15.10 -0.83 0.09
C ASN A 14 13.75 -1.37 0.60
N ARG A 15 13.66 -2.67 0.95
CA ARG A 15 12.42 -3.24 1.51
C ARG A 15 12.12 -2.71 2.91
N LEU A 16 13.14 -2.47 3.73
CA LEU A 16 12.96 -1.91 5.08
C LEU A 16 12.49 -0.45 5.03
N SER A 17 13.04 0.37 4.12
CA SER A 17 12.63 1.76 3.97
C SER A 17 11.17 1.92 3.53
N PHE A 18 10.69 1.08 2.60
CA PHE A 18 9.29 1.11 2.16
C PHE A 18 8.31 0.62 3.25
N SER A 19 8.75 -0.31 4.10
CA SER A 19 7.94 -0.80 5.23
C SER A 19 7.74 0.27 6.30
N MET A 20 8.75 1.12 6.56
CA MET A 20 8.66 2.19 7.56
C MET A 20 7.67 3.28 7.17
N ASP A 21 7.68 3.72 5.90
CA ASP A 21 6.69 4.70 5.39
C ASP A 21 5.26 4.13 5.45
N THR A 22 5.13 2.81 5.24
CA THR A 22 3.83 2.13 5.32
C THR A 22 3.28 2.17 6.74
N GLU A 23 4.10 1.93 7.77
CA GLU A 23 3.65 2.03 9.18
C GLU A 23 3.33 3.48 9.60
N GLU A 24 4.01 4.48 9.05
CA GLU A 24 3.70 5.89 9.34
C GLU A 24 2.33 6.29 8.80
N VAL A 25 2.04 5.92 7.54
CA VAL A 25 0.81 6.31 6.83
C VAL A 25 -0.35 5.39 7.23
N PHE A 26 -0.12 4.08 7.26
CA PHE A 26 -1.11 3.03 7.53
C PHE A 26 -0.69 2.21 8.76
N PRO A 27 -0.83 2.75 9.98
CA PRO A 27 -0.32 2.10 11.20
C PRO A 27 -1.01 0.78 11.55
N GLN A 28 -2.13 0.46 10.91
CA GLN A 28 -2.83 -0.83 11.02
C GLN A 28 -2.70 -1.69 9.75
N GLY A 29 -1.84 -1.30 8.81
CA GLY A 29 -1.69 -1.96 7.52
C GLY A 29 -2.96 -1.93 6.68
N VAL A 30 -3.15 -2.99 5.89
CA VAL A 30 -4.33 -3.21 5.04
C VAL A 30 -4.92 -4.58 5.34
N ALA A 31 -6.23 -4.73 5.19
CA ALA A 31 -6.94 -5.98 5.40
C ALA A 31 -8.02 -6.19 4.33
N SER A 32 -8.47 -7.44 4.20
CA SER A 32 -9.63 -7.82 3.38
C SER A 32 -10.58 -8.69 4.20
N ALA A 33 -11.89 -8.57 3.94
CA ALA A 33 -12.92 -9.29 4.67
C ALA A 33 -14.17 -9.51 3.80
N ASP A 34 -15.10 -10.34 4.30
CA ASP A 34 -16.44 -10.58 3.77
C ASP A 34 -16.50 -10.77 2.24
N PRO A 35 -15.79 -11.77 1.67
CA PRO A 35 -15.87 -12.04 0.25
C PRO A 35 -17.26 -12.56 -0.14
N THR A 36 -17.71 -12.13 -1.31
CA THR A 36 -18.92 -12.58 -2.01
C THR A 36 -18.52 -13.05 -3.42
N HIS A 37 -19.48 -13.55 -4.20
CA HIS A 37 -19.24 -13.91 -5.60
C HIS A 37 -18.81 -12.74 -6.49
N THR A 38 -19.02 -11.49 -6.08
CA THR A 38 -18.79 -10.31 -6.92
C THR A 38 -17.87 -9.26 -6.31
N GLY A 39 -17.40 -9.47 -5.08
CA GLY A 39 -16.55 -8.48 -4.40
C GLY A 39 -16.18 -8.89 -2.99
N ALA A 40 -15.36 -8.08 -2.34
CA ALA A 40 -14.95 -8.21 -0.95
C ALA A 40 -14.78 -6.82 -0.35
N ILE A 41 -14.70 -6.74 0.97
CA ILE A 41 -14.36 -5.51 1.69
C ILE A 41 -12.85 -5.39 1.75
N LEU A 42 -12.33 -4.20 1.45
CA LEU A 42 -10.94 -3.82 1.69
C LEU A 42 -10.91 -2.71 2.75
N TRP A 43 -10.03 -2.85 3.73
CA TRP A 43 -9.95 -1.96 4.87
C TRP A 43 -8.53 -1.48 5.10
N THR A 44 -8.41 -0.21 5.48
CA THR A 44 -7.19 0.36 6.04
C THR A 44 -7.56 1.54 6.93
N ARG A 45 -6.58 2.06 7.67
CA ARG A 45 -6.72 3.29 8.44
C ARG A 45 -5.51 4.18 8.19
N ILE A 46 -5.79 5.43 7.78
CA ILE A 46 -4.76 6.45 7.60
C ILE A 46 -4.46 7.10 8.95
N ASN A 47 -3.19 7.35 9.23
CA ASN A 47 -2.77 8.17 10.36
C ASN A 47 -3.31 9.61 10.21
N PRO A 48 -4.15 10.11 11.14
CA PRO A 48 -4.78 11.42 11.00
C PRO A 48 -3.78 12.58 10.84
N LYS A 49 -2.64 12.53 11.56
CA LYS A 49 -1.60 13.57 11.46
C LYS A 49 -0.95 13.61 10.08
N VAL A 50 -0.80 12.45 9.44
CA VAL A 50 -0.26 12.35 8.08
C VAL A 50 -1.31 12.82 7.08
N HIS A 51 -2.57 12.43 7.27
CA HIS A 51 -3.68 12.85 6.42
C HIS A 51 -3.80 14.38 6.34
N GLU A 52 -3.85 15.06 7.50
CA GLU A 52 -3.93 16.52 7.60
C GLU A 52 -2.75 17.24 6.95
N ARG A 53 -1.54 16.68 7.10
CA ARG A 53 -0.30 17.24 6.57
C ARG A 53 -0.19 17.07 5.06
N MET A 54 -0.54 15.88 4.56
CA MET A 54 -0.30 15.50 3.17
C MET A 54 -1.41 15.96 2.24
N LYS A 55 -2.67 15.98 2.69
CA LYS A 55 -3.86 16.33 1.88
C LYS A 55 -3.84 15.62 0.51
N LYS A 56 -3.55 14.32 0.55
CA LYS A 56 -3.44 13.47 -0.64
C LYS A 56 -4.60 12.50 -0.70
N ASP A 57 -5.06 12.27 -1.93
CA ASP A 57 -6.13 11.34 -2.22
C ASP A 57 -5.65 9.90 -2.00
N LEU A 58 -6.58 9.05 -1.55
CA LEU A 58 -6.34 7.63 -1.41
C LEU A 58 -6.65 6.94 -2.73
N ILE A 59 -5.68 6.20 -3.26
CA ILE A 59 -5.84 5.40 -4.47
C ILE A 59 -5.99 3.93 -4.07
N LEU A 60 -7.05 3.29 -4.56
CA LEU A 60 -7.28 1.85 -4.41
C LEU A 60 -7.09 1.18 -5.76
N GLN A 61 -6.23 0.16 -5.81
CA GLN A 61 -6.02 -0.66 -7.00
C GLN A 61 -6.22 -2.13 -6.66
N ILE A 62 -6.83 -2.86 -7.59
CA ILE A 62 -6.99 -4.32 -7.53
C ILE A 62 -6.43 -4.87 -8.84
N SER A 63 -5.59 -5.89 -8.74
CA SER A 63 -4.83 -6.46 -9.86
C SER A 63 -4.91 -7.98 -9.86
N GLU A 64 -4.83 -8.59 -11.04
CA GLU A 64 -4.65 -10.04 -11.20
C GLU A 64 -3.20 -10.50 -10.99
N ASP A 65 -2.25 -9.56 -10.95
CA ASP A 65 -0.84 -9.84 -10.72
C ASP A 65 -0.24 -8.97 -9.60
N MET A 66 0.75 -9.54 -8.93
CA MET A 66 1.43 -8.90 -7.78
C MET A 66 2.26 -7.67 -8.15
N ASP A 67 2.60 -7.50 -9.44
CA ASP A 67 3.34 -6.34 -9.94
C ASP A 67 2.39 -5.18 -10.32
N PHE A 68 1.07 -5.36 -10.18
CA PHE A 68 0.05 -4.39 -10.56
C PHE A 68 0.07 -4.00 -12.06
N LYS A 69 0.45 -4.94 -12.94
CA LYS A 69 0.50 -4.72 -14.42
C LYS A 69 -0.85 -4.93 -15.11
N ARG A 70 -1.74 -5.76 -14.55
CA ARG A 70 -3.10 -6.05 -15.04
C ARG A 70 -4.13 -5.65 -13.99
N LEU A 71 -4.41 -4.35 -13.94
CA LEU A 71 -5.42 -3.80 -13.04
C LEU A 71 -6.83 -4.21 -13.50
N VAL A 72 -7.61 -4.77 -12.58
CA VAL A 72 -9.06 -5.01 -12.76
C VAL A 72 -9.89 -3.87 -12.21
N PHE A 73 -9.33 -3.08 -11.29
CA PHE A 73 -9.98 -1.91 -10.72
C PHE A 73 -8.95 -0.86 -10.31
N SER A 74 -9.30 0.42 -10.49
CA SER A 74 -8.57 1.56 -9.97
C SER A 74 -9.57 2.65 -9.57
N GLY A 75 -9.60 2.97 -8.28
CA GLY A 75 -10.50 3.96 -7.69
C GLY A 75 -9.72 5.04 -6.94
N ARG A 76 -10.32 6.23 -6.83
CA ARG A 76 -9.74 7.39 -6.14
C ARG A 76 -10.75 7.93 -5.13
N LEU A 77 -10.33 8.04 -3.88
CA LEU A 77 -11.07 8.74 -2.83
C LEU A 77 -10.41 10.11 -2.58
N PRO A 78 -11.13 11.21 -2.82
CA PRO A 78 -10.63 12.56 -2.53
C PRO A 78 -10.26 12.72 -1.06
N TRP A 79 -9.15 13.42 -0.78
CA TRP A 79 -8.67 13.62 0.59
C TRP A 79 -9.69 14.36 1.48
N ASP A 80 -10.49 15.26 0.92
CA ASP A 80 -11.50 16.03 1.65
C ASP A 80 -12.76 15.20 2.02
N ARG A 81 -12.75 13.90 1.73
CA ARG A 81 -13.86 12.97 1.96
C ARG A 81 -13.52 11.82 2.92
N ILE A 82 -12.29 11.75 3.43
CA ILE A 82 -11.76 10.62 4.23
C ILE A 82 -11.04 11.10 5.49
#